data_AF-A0A969L9Z0-F1
#
_entry.id   AF-A0A969L9Z0-F1
#
_cell.length_a   1.000
_cell.length_b   1.000
_cell.length_c   1.000
_cell.angle_alpha   90.00
_cell.angle_beta   90.00
_cell.angle_gamma   90.00
#
_symmetry.space_group_name_H-M   'P 1'
#
loop_
_entity.id
_entity.type
_entity.pdbx_description
1 polymer ?
#
loop_
_entity_poly.entity_id
_entity_poly.type
_entity_poly.pdbx_seq_one_letter_code
_entity_poly.pdbx_strand_id
1 'polypeptide(L)'
;MKTHTRFLDVTLRDGHQSLAATRMTTDQIMRVLPMVNDIGYPILELWGGAVLDSCIRFLNEDPWERLELFRETLGGPTKIRALLRGQNLFGYQPVADDLVTAFVRQSVESGVGMMRIFDALNDPRNLQTAMLATKAFGGKAEGALSYTTSPVHTTDYFVDFAMQMVDMGMDAIAIKDMAGLLYPTEALDLCQKLRAKTTLPITLHSHTTTGVATLNAIIAMYTGIDYVDTAITPFAGGTSHPPIEVMIVFAEEMGIDHGLDKPLILRAQAELFKIAEELQDSIPNYGKYYKPVTFEDVDRRKVNDILKLVSKLDPPAIEQAIPMVRDLLAGLHYPPFDDKIFEAQVPGGMLSNLHKQLKGMNQLHLMDQIMEEIPAVRRDAGYVPLVTPTSQIVGSQAAFNVMAGNQYQIVSDEYKMILKGEFGRTPAPVNEEILKRVMGPNDKPLQYRVASYLMPVLEDEYNEPFIRSRKDLLLYLAFKQAATTFLKKRYGVE
;
A
#
# COMPACT_ATOMS: atom_id res chain seq x y z
N MET A 1 -25.48 0.28 18.93
CA MET A 1 -25.41 -0.78 17.89
C MET A 1 -24.17 -1.60 18.19
N LYS A 2 -24.23 -2.93 18.15
CA LYS A 2 -23.00 -3.74 18.17
C LYS A 2 -22.21 -3.39 16.89
N THR A 3 -20.96 -2.99 17.02
CA THR A 3 -20.08 -2.73 15.89
C THR A 3 -19.79 -4.05 15.18
N HIS A 4 -19.88 -4.08 13.84
CA HIS A 4 -19.75 -5.29 13.01
C HIS A 4 -18.44 -5.27 12.19
N THR A 5 -17.36 -4.76 12.79
CA THR A 5 -16.06 -4.69 12.10
C THR A 5 -15.57 -6.10 11.80
N ARG A 6 -15.21 -6.36 10.53
CA ARG A 6 -14.59 -7.62 10.11
C ARG A 6 -13.14 -7.40 9.76
N PHE A 7 -12.34 -8.45 9.88
CA PHE A 7 -10.94 -8.42 9.45
C PHE A 7 -10.81 -8.90 8.01
N LEU A 8 -9.85 -8.33 7.30
CA LEU A 8 -9.43 -8.73 5.95
C LEU A 8 -7.98 -9.22 6.03
N ASP A 9 -7.59 -10.14 5.15
CA ASP A 9 -6.22 -10.65 5.09
C ASP A 9 -5.42 -9.97 3.98
N VAL A 10 -4.21 -9.55 4.31
CA VAL A 10 -3.22 -9.03 3.35
C VAL A 10 -1.90 -9.82 3.38
N THR A 11 -1.88 -10.99 4.03
CA THR A 11 -0.66 -11.78 4.28
C THR A 11 0.05 -12.14 2.98
N LEU A 12 -0.72 -12.62 1.99
CA LEU A 12 -0.23 -13.17 0.73
C LEU A 12 -0.06 -12.11 -0.38
N ARG A 13 -0.14 -10.81 -0.03
CA ARG A 13 0.25 -9.68 -0.87
C ARG A 13 1.08 -8.67 -0.09
N ASP A 14 0.45 -7.84 0.75
CA ASP A 14 1.17 -6.75 1.41
C ASP A 14 2.07 -7.21 2.57
N GLY A 15 1.72 -8.31 3.23
CA GLY A 15 2.53 -8.90 4.30
C GLY A 15 3.93 -9.28 3.81
N HIS A 16 4.00 -10.14 2.80
CA HIS A 16 5.28 -10.54 2.22
C HIS A 16 5.94 -9.44 1.37
N GLN A 17 5.17 -8.50 0.80
CA GLN A 17 5.74 -7.29 0.18
C GLN A 17 6.50 -6.45 1.23
N SER A 18 5.94 -6.31 2.43
CA SER A 18 6.48 -5.48 3.50
C SER A 18 7.67 -6.12 4.23
N LEU A 19 7.65 -7.45 4.40
CA LEU A 19 8.62 -8.16 5.24
C LEU A 19 9.58 -9.08 4.48
N ALA A 20 9.25 -9.47 3.24
CA ALA A 20 10.04 -10.42 2.45
C ALA A 20 10.26 -9.93 1.00
N ALA A 21 10.33 -8.62 0.79
CA ALA A 21 10.63 -7.98 -0.50
C ALA A 21 9.78 -8.50 -1.69
N THR A 22 8.54 -8.90 -1.42
CA THR A 22 7.61 -9.45 -2.42
C THR A 22 8.06 -10.79 -3.02
N ARG A 23 8.84 -11.60 -2.28
CA ARG A 23 9.53 -12.80 -2.81
C ARG A 23 8.79 -14.13 -2.67
N MET A 24 7.59 -14.13 -2.11
CA MET A 24 6.79 -15.34 -1.99
C MET A 24 6.36 -15.84 -3.39
N THR A 25 6.76 -17.06 -3.73
CA THR A 25 6.43 -17.70 -5.02
C THR A 25 4.97 -18.13 -5.07
N THR A 26 4.46 -18.42 -6.27
CA THR A 26 3.09 -18.96 -6.41
C THR A 26 2.96 -20.28 -5.65
N ASP A 27 3.92 -21.19 -5.79
CA ASP A 27 3.93 -22.49 -5.11
C ASP A 27 3.88 -22.33 -3.59
N GLN A 28 4.65 -21.39 -3.05
CA GLN A 28 4.67 -21.11 -1.62
C GLN A 28 3.30 -20.60 -1.15
N ILE A 29 2.69 -19.64 -1.87
CA ILE A 29 1.35 -19.12 -1.58
C ILE A 29 0.31 -20.24 -1.61
N MET A 30 0.41 -21.16 -2.58
CA MET A 30 -0.55 -22.24 -2.77
C MET A 30 -0.55 -23.29 -1.65
N ARG A 31 0.52 -23.38 -0.85
CA ARG A 31 0.54 -24.23 0.35
C ARG A 31 -0.40 -23.76 1.44
N VAL A 32 -0.78 -22.48 1.44
CA VAL A 32 -1.54 -21.85 2.51
C VAL A 32 -2.86 -21.22 2.05
N LEU A 33 -2.97 -20.79 0.79
CA LEU A 33 -4.16 -20.12 0.26
C LEU A 33 -5.48 -20.92 0.44
N PRO A 34 -5.55 -22.25 0.19
CA PRO A 34 -6.77 -23.01 0.44
C PRO A 34 -7.21 -22.94 1.91
N MET A 35 -6.25 -23.03 2.83
CA MET A 35 -6.50 -22.92 4.26
C MET A 35 -6.97 -21.51 4.64
N VAL A 36 -6.34 -20.47 4.09
CA VAL A 36 -6.70 -19.07 4.32
C VAL A 36 -8.09 -18.74 3.80
N ASN A 37 -8.52 -19.35 2.68
CA ASN A 37 -9.88 -19.23 2.17
C ASN A 37 -10.92 -19.75 3.16
N ASP A 38 -10.62 -20.88 3.80
CA ASP A 38 -11.51 -21.58 4.74
C ASP A 38 -11.57 -20.90 6.12
N ILE A 39 -10.62 -20.01 6.46
CA ILE A 39 -10.63 -19.25 7.72
C ILE A 39 -11.91 -18.41 7.88
N GLY A 40 -12.48 -17.90 6.77
CA GLY A 40 -13.71 -17.10 6.80
C GLY A 40 -13.53 -15.62 6.47
N TYR A 41 -12.34 -15.18 6.03
CA TYR A 41 -12.13 -13.82 5.55
C TYR A 41 -13.09 -13.46 4.40
N PRO A 42 -13.73 -12.27 4.43
CA PRO A 42 -14.62 -11.86 3.36
C PRO A 42 -13.86 -11.37 2.12
N ILE A 43 -12.65 -10.83 2.31
CA ILE A 43 -11.76 -10.36 1.25
C ILE A 43 -10.33 -10.76 1.59
N LEU A 44 -9.60 -11.24 0.58
CA LEU A 44 -8.18 -11.57 0.59
C LEU A 44 -7.49 -10.66 -0.43
N GLU A 45 -6.50 -9.90 0.01
CA GLU A 45 -5.67 -9.14 -0.92
C GLU A 45 -4.51 -10.03 -1.41
N LEU A 46 -4.51 -10.36 -2.70
CA LEU A 46 -3.64 -11.40 -3.27
C LEU A 46 -2.84 -10.93 -4.49
N TRP A 47 -3.16 -9.77 -5.05
CA TRP A 47 -2.59 -9.33 -6.33
C TRP A 47 -2.39 -7.81 -6.41
N GLY A 48 -1.71 -7.35 -7.45
CA GLY A 48 -1.38 -5.95 -7.61
C GLY A 48 -0.21 -5.47 -6.76
N GLY A 49 -0.11 -4.16 -6.54
CA GLY A 49 1.05 -3.56 -5.87
C GLY A 49 2.36 -3.90 -6.58
N ALA A 50 3.34 -4.41 -5.85
CA ALA A 50 4.63 -4.83 -6.41
C ALA A 50 4.65 -6.27 -6.93
N VAL A 51 3.56 -7.04 -6.79
CA VAL A 51 3.55 -8.47 -7.12
C VAL A 51 3.87 -8.71 -8.59
N LEU A 52 3.29 -7.94 -9.50
CA LEU A 52 3.49 -8.14 -10.95
C LEU A 52 4.95 -7.94 -11.36
N ASP A 53 5.58 -6.86 -10.92
CA ASP A 53 7.02 -6.63 -11.17
C ASP A 53 7.86 -7.73 -10.51
N SER A 54 7.48 -8.17 -9.29
CA SER A 54 8.21 -9.22 -8.59
C SER A 54 8.19 -10.56 -9.34
N CYS A 55 7.00 -10.97 -9.81
CA CYS A 55 6.79 -12.19 -10.58
C CYS A 55 7.73 -12.26 -11.78
N ILE A 56 7.72 -11.23 -12.62
CA ILE A 56 8.48 -11.26 -13.88
C ILE A 56 9.98 -10.99 -13.68
N ARG A 57 10.35 -10.16 -12.69
CA ARG A 57 11.73 -9.72 -12.51
C ARG A 57 12.56 -10.68 -11.66
N PHE A 58 11.94 -11.37 -10.71
CA PHE A 58 12.69 -12.13 -9.70
C PHE A 58 12.22 -13.55 -9.49
N LEU A 59 10.92 -13.82 -9.66
CA LEU A 59 10.37 -15.16 -9.43
C LEU A 59 10.32 -15.99 -10.72
N ASN A 60 10.45 -15.33 -11.88
CA ASN A 60 10.30 -15.97 -13.18
C ASN A 60 8.93 -16.64 -13.34
N GLU A 61 7.88 -15.95 -12.91
CA GLU A 61 6.49 -16.41 -12.95
C GLU A 61 5.63 -15.45 -13.75
N ASP A 62 4.58 -15.96 -14.41
CA ASP A 62 3.57 -15.13 -15.04
C ASP A 62 2.54 -14.66 -14.00
N PRO A 63 2.42 -13.34 -13.75
CA PRO A 63 1.48 -12.83 -12.75
C PRO A 63 0.01 -13.07 -13.13
N TRP A 64 -0.32 -13.28 -14.41
CA TRP A 64 -1.67 -13.63 -14.84
C TRP A 64 -2.01 -15.07 -14.49
N GLU A 65 -1.10 -16.01 -14.75
CA GLU A 65 -1.27 -17.42 -14.39
C GLU A 65 -1.43 -17.57 -12.87
N ARG A 66 -0.63 -16.81 -12.10
CA ARG A 66 -0.76 -16.71 -10.64
C ARG A 66 -2.18 -16.29 -10.21
N LEU A 67 -2.71 -15.21 -10.79
CA LEU A 67 -4.04 -14.71 -10.45
C LEU A 67 -5.15 -15.71 -10.82
N GLU A 68 -5.04 -16.36 -11.97
CA GLU A 68 -6.01 -17.35 -12.44
C GLU A 68 -6.04 -18.58 -11.54
N LEU A 69 -4.87 -19.05 -11.09
CA LEU A 69 -4.77 -20.12 -10.11
C LEU A 69 -5.41 -19.74 -8.76
N PHE A 70 -5.21 -18.50 -8.30
CA PHE A 70 -5.86 -18.01 -7.08
C PHE A 70 -7.38 -17.97 -7.23
N ARG A 71 -7.88 -17.48 -8.37
CA ARG A 71 -9.33 -17.46 -8.66
C ARG A 71 -9.92 -18.87 -8.66
N GLU A 72 -9.25 -19.83 -9.30
CA GLU A 72 -9.69 -21.22 -9.33
C GLU A 72 -9.77 -21.80 -7.92
N THR A 73 -8.72 -21.57 -7.12
CA THR A 73 -8.64 -22.03 -5.72
C THR A 73 -9.74 -21.45 -4.84
N LEU A 74 -10.11 -20.19 -5.06
CA LEU A 74 -11.16 -19.50 -4.30
C LEU A 74 -12.58 -19.71 -4.86
N GLY A 75 -12.72 -20.46 -5.96
CA GLY A 75 -14.00 -20.72 -6.62
C GLY A 75 -14.61 -19.49 -7.31
N GLY A 76 -13.85 -18.40 -7.49
CA GLY A 76 -14.34 -17.18 -8.11
C GLY A 76 -13.60 -15.91 -7.68
N PRO A 77 -13.93 -14.76 -8.31
CA PRO A 77 -13.22 -13.51 -8.09
C PRO A 77 -13.63 -12.76 -6.81
N THR A 78 -14.81 -13.07 -6.25
CA THR A 78 -15.49 -12.25 -5.24
C THR A 78 -14.63 -11.88 -4.02
N LYS A 79 -13.76 -12.80 -3.57
CA LYS A 79 -12.87 -12.58 -2.42
C LYS A 79 -11.56 -11.90 -2.79
N ILE A 80 -11.17 -11.85 -4.07
CA ILE A 80 -9.85 -11.36 -4.49
C ILE A 80 -9.86 -9.85 -4.60
N ARG A 81 -9.03 -9.21 -3.78
CA ARG A 81 -8.69 -7.79 -3.91
C ARG A 81 -7.31 -7.60 -4.51
N ALA A 82 -7.17 -6.61 -5.38
CA ALA A 82 -5.88 -6.14 -5.90
C ALA A 82 -5.65 -4.66 -5.59
N LEU A 83 -4.40 -4.26 -5.39
CA LEU A 83 -4.01 -2.86 -5.21
C LEU A 83 -3.50 -2.24 -6.52
N LEU A 84 -4.14 -1.16 -6.97
CA LEU A 84 -3.85 -0.46 -8.23
C LEU A 84 -3.52 1.03 -7.98
N ARG A 85 -2.52 1.54 -8.69
CA ARG A 85 -2.03 2.93 -8.59
C ARG A 85 -2.75 3.86 -9.58
N GLY A 86 -4.07 3.80 -9.67
CA GLY A 86 -4.86 4.66 -10.56
C GLY A 86 -4.31 4.67 -12.00
N GLN A 87 -4.03 5.87 -12.50
CA GLN A 87 -3.49 6.08 -13.85
C GLN A 87 -2.08 5.50 -14.06
N ASN A 88 -1.34 5.17 -13.00
CA ASN A 88 -0.01 4.57 -13.08
C ASN A 88 -0.05 3.03 -13.16
N LEU A 89 -1.23 2.42 -13.08
CA LEU A 89 -1.40 0.97 -12.99
C LEU A 89 -0.54 0.32 -11.89
N PHE A 90 0.51 -0.40 -12.29
CA PHE A 90 1.47 -1.07 -11.41
C PHE A 90 2.89 -0.51 -11.62
N GLY A 91 3.03 0.51 -12.47
CA GLY A 91 4.29 1.17 -12.81
C GLY A 91 4.58 2.41 -11.97
N TYR A 92 5.46 3.25 -12.49
CA TYR A 92 5.99 4.44 -11.82
C TYR A 92 5.61 5.76 -12.50
N GLN A 93 4.95 5.72 -13.65
CA GLN A 93 4.49 6.88 -14.41
C GLN A 93 3.03 6.67 -14.86
N PRO A 94 2.23 7.73 -15.03
CA PRO A 94 0.89 7.61 -15.60
C PRO A 94 0.93 7.05 -17.03
N VAL A 95 -0.10 6.27 -17.39
CA VAL A 95 -0.24 5.68 -18.73
C VAL A 95 -1.55 6.11 -19.41
N ALA A 96 -1.65 5.87 -20.71
CA ALA A 96 -2.83 6.21 -21.51
C ALA A 96 -4.09 5.43 -21.09
N ASP A 97 -5.26 6.00 -21.37
CA ASP A 97 -6.55 5.47 -20.89
C ASP A 97 -6.95 4.12 -21.47
N ASP A 98 -6.60 3.88 -22.72
CA ASP A 98 -6.82 2.60 -23.39
C ASP A 98 -6.02 1.48 -22.72
N LEU A 99 -4.77 1.75 -22.32
CA LEU A 99 -3.96 0.81 -21.55
C LEU A 99 -4.54 0.58 -20.15
N VAL A 100 -4.96 1.63 -19.43
CA VAL A 100 -5.60 1.45 -18.11
C VAL A 100 -6.84 0.57 -18.25
N THR A 101 -7.70 0.89 -19.20
CA THR A 101 -8.95 0.17 -19.43
C THR A 101 -8.69 -1.29 -19.79
N ALA A 102 -7.76 -1.55 -20.72
CA ALA A 102 -7.43 -2.91 -21.14
C ALA A 102 -6.78 -3.74 -20.03
N PHE A 103 -5.90 -3.13 -19.23
CA PHE A 103 -5.23 -3.83 -18.14
C PHE A 103 -6.22 -4.17 -17.03
N VAL A 104 -7.05 -3.21 -16.60
CA VAL A 104 -8.08 -3.42 -15.58
C VAL A 104 -9.10 -4.46 -16.05
N ARG A 105 -9.54 -4.39 -17.31
CA ARG A 105 -10.40 -5.42 -17.91
C ARG A 105 -9.78 -6.81 -17.76
N GLN A 106 -8.52 -6.97 -18.17
CA GLN A 106 -7.84 -8.25 -18.09
C GLN A 106 -7.69 -8.72 -16.64
N SER A 107 -7.43 -7.81 -15.68
CA SER A 107 -7.37 -8.14 -14.26
C SER A 107 -8.69 -8.69 -13.73
N VAL A 108 -9.82 -8.06 -14.08
CA VAL A 108 -11.16 -8.53 -13.66
C VAL A 108 -11.50 -9.86 -14.35
N GLU A 109 -11.24 -9.99 -15.65
CA GLU A 109 -11.47 -11.22 -16.42
C GLU A 109 -10.63 -12.39 -15.89
N SER A 110 -9.39 -12.15 -15.43
CA SER A 110 -8.50 -13.17 -14.86
C SER A 110 -8.84 -13.53 -13.41
N GLY A 111 -9.41 -12.63 -12.60
CA GLY A 111 -9.90 -13.01 -11.27
C GLY A 111 -10.05 -11.92 -10.21
N VAL A 112 -9.75 -10.65 -10.48
CA VAL A 112 -9.93 -9.59 -9.49
C VAL A 112 -11.43 -9.28 -9.29
N GLY A 113 -11.94 -9.45 -8.08
CA GLY A 113 -13.31 -9.08 -7.72
C GLY A 113 -13.44 -7.66 -7.14
N MET A 114 -12.39 -7.17 -6.48
CA MET A 114 -12.33 -5.80 -5.98
C MET A 114 -10.99 -5.15 -6.32
N MET A 115 -11.03 -3.97 -6.92
CA MET A 115 -9.85 -3.15 -7.18
C MET A 115 -9.77 -2.03 -6.14
N ARG A 116 -8.74 -2.06 -5.29
CA ARG A 116 -8.38 -0.92 -4.43
C ARG A 116 -7.54 0.04 -5.24
N ILE A 117 -8.04 1.24 -5.47
CA ILE A 117 -7.45 2.23 -6.38
C ILE A 117 -6.99 3.43 -5.56
N PHE A 118 -5.70 3.75 -5.63
CA PHE A 118 -5.14 4.95 -5.02
C PHE A 118 -4.33 5.76 -6.04
N ASP A 119 -4.14 7.03 -5.73
CA ASP A 119 -3.25 7.93 -6.43
C ASP A 119 -2.25 8.52 -5.42
N ALA A 120 -0.99 8.65 -5.84
CA ALA A 120 0.09 9.07 -4.94
C ALA A 120 -0.04 10.55 -4.51
N LEU A 121 -0.68 11.38 -5.32
CA LEU A 121 -0.89 12.80 -5.06
C LEU A 121 -2.26 13.06 -4.39
N ASN A 122 -3.08 12.02 -4.21
CA ASN A 122 -4.50 12.12 -3.89
C ASN A 122 -5.26 13.00 -4.92
N ASP A 123 -4.92 12.91 -6.21
CA ASP A 123 -5.69 13.52 -7.28
C ASP A 123 -6.84 12.59 -7.71
N PRO A 124 -8.11 12.93 -7.43
CA PRO A 124 -9.25 12.04 -7.72
C PRO A 124 -9.39 11.78 -9.22
N ARG A 125 -8.91 12.68 -10.08
CA ARG A 125 -8.99 12.55 -11.53
C ARG A 125 -8.21 11.34 -12.02
N ASN A 126 -7.13 10.96 -11.34
CA ASN A 126 -6.31 9.81 -11.69
C ASN A 126 -6.94 8.47 -11.30
N LEU A 127 -8.04 8.47 -10.53
CA LEU A 127 -8.78 7.26 -10.16
C LEU A 127 -9.88 6.91 -11.18
N GLN A 128 -10.32 7.89 -11.97
CA GLN A 128 -11.54 7.82 -12.78
C GLN A 128 -11.55 6.64 -13.77
N THR A 129 -10.54 6.52 -14.63
CA THR A 129 -10.50 5.46 -15.67
C THR A 129 -10.48 4.07 -15.04
N ALA A 130 -9.63 3.88 -14.03
CA ALA A 130 -9.52 2.60 -13.34
C ALA A 130 -10.82 2.21 -12.63
N MET A 131 -11.50 3.17 -12.00
CA MET A 131 -12.80 2.96 -11.36
C MET A 131 -13.86 2.56 -12.39
N LEU A 132 -14.01 3.36 -13.46
CA LEU A 132 -15.00 3.11 -14.51
C LEU A 132 -14.76 1.75 -15.17
N ALA A 133 -13.52 1.43 -15.55
CA ALA A 133 -13.17 0.15 -16.14
C ALA A 133 -13.46 -1.01 -15.19
N THR A 134 -13.07 -0.89 -13.91
CA THR A 134 -13.34 -1.93 -12.89
C THR A 134 -14.82 -2.27 -12.83
N LYS A 135 -15.68 -1.25 -12.70
CA LYS A 135 -17.13 -1.41 -12.61
C LYS A 135 -17.73 -1.91 -13.92
N ALA A 136 -17.29 -1.39 -15.07
CA ALA A 136 -17.78 -1.78 -16.38
C ALA A 136 -17.57 -3.27 -16.68
N PHE A 137 -16.50 -3.88 -16.14
CA PHE A 137 -16.20 -5.30 -16.32
C PHE A 137 -16.65 -6.18 -15.14
N GLY A 138 -17.44 -5.65 -14.20
CA GLY A 138 -18.11 -6.41 -13.15
C GLY A 138 -17.35 -6.54 -11.82
N GLY A 139 -16.24 -5.83 -11.65
CA GLY A 139 -15.54 -5.70 -10.38
C GLY A 139 -16.11 -4.58 -9.49
N LYS A 140 -15.73 -4.58 -8.22
CA LYS A 140 -16.01 -3.48 -7.27
C LYS A 140 -14.81 -2.54 -7.15
N ALA A 141 -15.05 -1.25 -7.05
CA ALA A 141 -13.98 -0.25 -6.87
C ALA A 141 -13.94 0.27 -5.42
N GLU A 142 -12.79 0.13 -4.77
CA GLU A 142 -12.51 0.69 -3.45
C GLU A 142 -11.53 1.87 -3.60
N GLY A 143 -12.00 3.09 -3.32
CA GLY A 143 -11.16 4.30 -3.40
C GLY A 143 -10.30 4.48 -2.16
N ALA A 144 -8.98 4.55 -2.30
CA ALA A 144 -8.06 4.63 -1.17
C ALA A 144 -7.43 6.02 -1.02
N LEU A 145 -7.60 6.61 0.16
CA LEU A 145 -6.94 7.85 0.57
C LEU A 145 -5.54 7.56 1.10
N SER A 146 -4.53 8.02 0.36
CA SER A 146 -3.11 7.88 0.75
C SER A 146 -2.83 8.86 1.89
N TYR A 147 -2.92 8.38 3.13
CA TYR A 147 -2.79 9.19 4.32
C TYR A 147 -1.35 9.71 4.49
N THR A 148 -1.21 10.97 4.90
CA THR A 148 0.08 11.59 5.19
C THR A 148 -0.12 12.80 6.11
N THR A 149 0.96 13.34 6.66
CA THR A 149 0.94 14.51 7.53
C THR A 149 1.72 15.65 6.88
N SER A 150 1.13 16.84 6.79
CA SER A 150 1.83 18.07 6.40
C SER A 150 0.98 19.28 6.81
N PRO A 151 1.49 20.52 6.68
CA PRO A 151 0.69 21.72 6.91
C PRO A 151 -0.61 21.83 6.08
N VAL A 152 -0.75 21.02 5.02
CA VAL A 152 -1.90 21.00 4.10
C VAL A 152 -2.89 19.88 4.43
N HIS A 153 -2.41 18.78 5.02
CA HIS A 153 -3.21 17.57 5.23
C HIS A 153 -3.82 17.61 6.63
N THR A 154 -5.11 17.94 6.68
CA THR A 154 -5.94 17.89 7.89
C THR A 154 -6.93 16.72 7.81
N THR A 155 -7.61 16.38 8.91
CA THR A 155 -8.73 15.43 8.86
C THR A 155 -9.77 15.85 7.84
N ASP A 156 -10.12 17.14 7.78
CA ASP A 156 -11.12 17.65 6.85
C ASP A 156 -10.68 17.51 5.39
N TYR A 157 -9.38 17.69 5.09
CA TYR A 157 -8.82 17.39 3.76
C TYR A 157 -9.12 15.94 3.33
N PHE A 158 -8.86 14.97 4.22
CA PHE A 158 -9.07 13.56 3.93
C PHE A 158 -10.56 13.19 3.85
N VAL A 159 -11.40 13.82 4.66
CA VAL A 159 -12.87 13.66 4.58
C VAL A 159 -13.38 14.19 3.25
N ASP A 160 -12.97 15.39 2.84
CA ASP A 160 -13.37 15.99 1.55
C ASP A 160 -12.91 15.12 0.37
N PHE A 161 -11.67 14.61 0.41
CA PHE A 161 -11.18 13.70 -0.61
C PHE A 161 -11.96 12.37 -0.64
N ALA A 162 -12.29 11.81 0.51
CA ALA A 162 -13.14 10.63 0.59
C ALA A 162 -14.53 10.89 0.00
N MET A 163 -15.10 12.07 0.22
CA MET A 163 -16.41 12.42 -0.35
C MET A 163 -16.36 12.60 -1.86
N GLN A 164 -15.27 13.12 -2.43
CA GLN A 164 -15.08 13.13 -3.88
C GLN A 164 -15.09 11.71 -4.46
N MET A 165 -14.48 10.73 -3.77
CA MET A 165 -14.51 9.33 -4.19
C MET A 165 -15.91 8.70 -4.08
N VAL A 166 -16.69 9.07 -3.06
CA VAL A 166 -18.10 8.67 -2.93
C VAL A 166 -18.93 9.24 -4.09
N ASP A 167 -18.79 10.54 -4.37
CA ASP A 167 -19.51 11.23 -5.44
C ASP A 167 -19.15 10.70 -6.83
N MET A 168 -17.91 10.26 -7.01
CA MET A 168 -17.46 9.56 -8.23
C MET A 168 -18.11 8.19 -8.44
N GLY A 169 -18.67 7.57 -7.38
CA GLY A 169 -19.35 6.29 -7.45
C GLY A 169 -18.49 5.07 -7.07
N MET A 170 -17.51 5.24 -6.18
CA MET A 170 -16.81 4.11 -5.56
C MET A 170 -17.79 3.20 -4.78
N ASP A 171 -17.50 1.91 -4.71
CA ASP A 171 -18.30 0.92 -3.95
C ASP A 171 -17.90 0.85 -2.46
N ALA A 172 -16.68 1.26 -2.15
CA ALA A 172 -16.10 1.32 -0.81
C ALA A 172 -14.98 2.38 -0.78
N ILE A 173 -14.56 2.78 0.42
CA ILE A 173 -13.38 3.63 0.61
C ILE A 173 -12.40 2.98 1.60
N ALA A 174 -11.11 3.32 1.47
CA ALA A 174 -10.08 2.83 2.38
C ALA A 174 -9.24 3.99 2.91
N ILE A 175 -9.02 4.04 4.23
CA ILE A 175 -7.97 4.82 4.88
C ILE A 175 -6.67 4.06 4.65
N LYS A 176 -5.78 4.57 3.79
CA LYS A 176 -4.53 3.90 3.44
C LYS A 176 -3.33 4.62 4.06
N ASP A 177 -2.96 4.21 5.26
CA ASP A 177 -1.80 4.67 6.00
C ASP A 177 -0.59 3.73 5.81
N MET A 178 0.07 3.89 4.66
CA MET A 178 1.18 3.03 4.22
C MET A 178 2.45 3.12 5.08
N ALA A 179 2.62 4.21 5.84
CA ALA A 179 3.84 4.46 6.62
C ALA A 179 3.59 4.32 8.13
N GLY A 180 2.35 4.15 8.57
CA GLY A 180 1.99 4.14 9.99
C GLY A 180 1.95 5.55 10.59
N LEU A 181 1.64 6.58 9.80
CA LEU A 181 1.65 7.97 10.22
C LEU A 181 0.33 8.42 10.86
N LEU A 182 -0.74 7.64 10.74
CA LEU A 182 -2.04 8.00 11.30
C LEU A 182 -1.96 7.96 12.82
N TYR A 183 -1.79 9.12 13.44
CA TYR A 183 -1.66 9.20 14.88
C TYR A 183 -3.02 8.86 15.56
N PRO A 184 -3.06 8.16 16.70
CA PRO A 184 -4.32 7.63 17.25
C PRO A 184 -5.42 8.65 17.55
N THR A 185 -5.06 9.86 18.00
CA THR A 185 -6.06 10.92 18.24
C THR A 185 -6.66 11.45 16.93
N GLU A 186 -5.86 11.54 15.87
CA GLU A 186 -6.31 11.85 14.51
C GLU A 186 -7.12 10.69 13.90
N ALA A 187 -6.75 9.43 14.18
CA ALA A 187 -7.50 8.25 13.77
C ALA A 187 -8.93 8.29 14.33
N LEU A 188 -9.08 8.68 15.59
CA LEU A 188 -10.38 8.83 16.24
C LEU A 188 -11.24 9.89 15.52
N ASP A 189 -10.70 11.09 15.29
CA ASP A 189 -11.42 12.18 14.59
C ASP A 189 -11.78 11.78 13.16
N LEU A 190 -10.83 11.25 12.40
CA LEU A 190 -11.02 10.84 11.00
C LEU A 190 -12.07 9.73 10.87
N CYS A 191 -11.99 8.69 11.68
CA CYS A 191 -12.94 7.58 11.60
C CYS A 191 -14.37 8.05 11.94
N GLN A 192 -14.53 8.87 12.98
CA GLN A 192 -15.84 9.42 13.36
C GLN A 192 -16.43 10.30 12.25
N LYS A 193 -15.62 11.21 11.68
CA LYS A 193 -16.07 12.11 10.61
C LYS A 193 -16.44 11.36 9.33
N LEU A 194 -15.62 10.39 8.90
CA LEU A 194 -15.93 9.59 7.71
C LEU A 194 -17.21 8.78 7.89
N ARG A 195 -17.34 8.09 9.03
CA ARG A 195 -18.52 7.27 9.34
C ARG A 195 -19.80 8.10 9.44
N ALA A 196 -19.70 9.37 9.84
CA ALA A 196 -20.82 10.31 9.85
C ALA A 196 -21.21 10.84 8.46
N LYS A 197 -20.31 10.78 7.47
CA LYS A 197 -20.49 11.41 6.15
C LYS A 197 -20.92 10.45 5.03
N THR A 198 -20.59 9.17 5.12
CA THR A 198 -20.90 8.19 4.07
C THR A 198 -21.36 6.85 4.64
N THR A 199 -22.28 6.17 3.96
CA THR A 199 -22.70 4.79 4.25
C THR A 199 -21.91 3.72 3.52
N LEU A 200 -21.00 4.11 2.63
CA LEU A 200 -20.12 3.14 1.98
C LEU A 200 -19.27 2.39 3.02
N PRO A 201 -18.93 1.12 2.76
CA PRO A 201 -18.00 0.40 3.60
C PRO A 201 -16.64 1.10 3.65
N ILE A 202 -16.06 1.15 4.85
CA ILE A 202 -14.75 1.76 5.09
C ILE A 202 -13.77 0.70 5.56
N THR A 203 -12.59 0.64 4.92
CA THR A 203 -11.47 -0.18 5.38
C THR A 203 -10.37 0.68 6.00
N LEU A 204 -9.91 0.33 7.20
CA LEU A 204 -8.64 0.82 7.73
C LEU A 204 -7.51 -0.10 7.27
N HIS A 205 -6.58 0.46 6.50
CA HIS A 205 -5.33 -0.16 6.09
C HIS A 205 -4.17 0.65 6.65
N SER A 206 -3.51 0.18 7.71
CA SER A 206 -2.44 0.91 8.39
C SER A 206 -1.27 -0.01 8.73
N HIS A 207 -0.06 0.47 8.50
CA HIS A 207 1.17 -0.28 8.80
C HIS A 207 1.65 -0.04 10.23
N THR A 208 2.14 -1.07 10.91
CA THR A 208 2.56 -1.05 12.32
C THR A 208 3.94 -0.44 12.56
N THR A 209 4.56 0.21 11.57
CA THR A 209 5.98 0.60 11.63
C THR A 209 6.29 1.55 12.80
N THR A 210 5.37 2.46 13.12
CA THR A 210 5.43 3.40 14.25
C THR A 210 4.74 2.84 15.50
N GLY A 211 4.23 1.61 15.47
CA GLY A 211 3.56 0.95 16.59
C GLY A 211 2.15 1.48 16.93
N VAL A 212 1.55 2.35 16.11
CA VAL A 212 0.22 2.93 16.40
C VAL A 212 -0.94 2.24 15.65
N ALA A 213 -0.67 1.54 14.55
CA ALA A 213 -1.72 0.94 13.71
C ALA A 213 -2.62 -0.05 14.45
N THR A 214 -2.08 -0.83 15.40
CA THR A 214 -2.89 -1.75 16.22
C THR A 214 -3.88 -0.99 17.11
N LEU A 215 -3.48 0.16 17.66
CA LEU A 215 -4.40 1.03 18.40
C LEU A 215 -5.44 1.66 17.46
N ASN A 216 -5.03 2.09 16.27
CA ASN A 216 -5.95 2.61 15.25
C ASN A 216 -6.99 1.58 14.83
N ALA A 217 -6.61 0.29 14.74
CA ALA A 217 -7.55 -0.80 14.47
C ALA A 217 -8.58 -0.97 15.60
N ILE A 218 -8.19 -0.81 16.86
CA ILE A 218 -9.12 -0.82 18.00
C ILE A 218 -10.06 0.39 17.94
N ILE A 219 -9.53 1.57 17.63
CA ILE A 219 -10.33 2.80 17.44
C ILE A 219 -11.33 2.61 16.29
N ALA A 220 -10.91 2.02 15.16
CA ALA A 220 -11.77 1.69 14.03
C ALA A 220 -12.94 0.78 14.45
N MET A 221 -12.68 -0.24 15.28
CA MET A 221 -13.72 -1.11 15.82
C MET A 221 -14.74 -0.37 16.69
N TYR A 222 -14.30 0.59 17.51
CA TYR A 222 -15.23 1.39 18.34
C TYR A 222 -16.00 2.45 17.54
N THR A 223 -15.39 3.02 16.52
CA THR A 223 -15.97 4.10 15.71
C THR A 223 -16.87 3.59 14.58
N GLY A 224 -16.93 2.27 14.38
CA GLY A 224 -17.84 1.63 13.43
C GLY A 224 -17.31 1.56 12.00
N ILE A 225 -15.99 1.53 11.83
CA ILE A 225 -15.35 1.20 10.55
C ILE A 225 -15.60 -0.27 10.24
N ASP A 226 -16.00 -0.56 8.99
CA ASP A 226 -16.50 -1.88 8.58
C ASP A 226 -15.40 -2.94 8.50
N TYR A 227 -14.20 -2.54 8.06
CA TYR A 227 -13.09 -3.45 7.82
C TYR A 227 -11.76 -2.95 8.38
N VAL A 228 -10.95 -3.89 8.85
CA VAL A 228 -9.55 -3.66 9.21
C VAL A 228 -8.68 -4.66 8.47
N ASP A 229 -7.67 -4.19 7.75
CA ASP A 229 -6.66 -5.05 7.14
C ASP A 229 -5.71 -5.58 8.21
N THR A 230 -5.50 -6.89 8.20
CA THR A 230 -4.65 -7.64 9.13
C THR A 230 -3.78 -8.62 8.38
N ALA A 231 -2.71 -9.07 9.02
CA ALA A 231 -1.87 -10.14 8.50
C ALA A 231 -1.66 -11.23 9.54
N ILE A 232 -1.33 -12.43 9.07
CA ILE A 232 -0.97 -13.59 9.90
C ILE A 232 0.54 -13.54 10.15
N THR A 233 0.94 -13.86 11.38
CA THR A 233 2.36 -13.99 11.77
C THR A 233 3.02 -15.12 10.96
N PRO A 234 4.30 -15.01 10.52
CA PRO A 234 5.30 -13.96 10.76
C PRO A 234 5.25 -12.79 9.76
N PHE A 235 4.22 -12.69 8.92
CA PHE A 235 4.08 -11.60 7.94
C PHE A 235 3.22 -10.43 8.44
N ALA A 236 3.05 -10.32 9.76
CA ALA A 236 2.38 -9.22 10.47
C ALA A 236 3.37 -8.43 11.34
N GLY A 237 2.97 -7.30 11.90
CA GLY A 237 3.83 -6.47 12.75
C GLY A 237 5.00 -5.81 12.01
N GLY A 238 5.84 -5.05 12.73
CA GLY A 238 6.94 -4.30 12.14
C GLY A 238 6.46 -3.37 11.01
N THR A 239 7.04 -3.50 9.82
CA THR A 239 6.62 -2.76 8.61
C THR A 239 5.35 -3.28 7.96
N SER A 240 4.73 -4.35 8.48
CA SER A 240 3.47 -4.92 7.98
C SER A 240 2.27 -4.39 8.78
N HIS A 241 1.26 -5.21 9.03
CA HIS A 241 -0.08 -4.84 9.49
C HIS A 241 -0.33 -5.35 10.91
N PRO A 242 -1.40 -4.87 11.59
CA PRO A 242 -1.82 -5.44 12.87
C PRO A 242 -1.96 -6.98 12.78
N PRO A 243 -1.33 -7.73 13.70
CA PRO A 243 -1.42 -9.19 13.69
C PRO A 243 -2.83 -9.68 14.02
N ILE A 244 -3.38 -10.56 13.18
CA ILE A 244 -4.75 -11.06 13.39
C ILE A 244 -4.87 -11.82 14.72
N GLU A 245 -3.81 -12.49 15.16
CA GLU A 245 -3.78 -13.23 16.42
C GLU A 245 -4.04 -12.30 17.62
N VAL A 246 -3.58 -11.05 17.53
CA VAL A 246 -3.82 -10.01 18.55
C VAL A 246 -5.19 -9.37 18.36
N MET A 247 -5.56 -9.04 17.12
CA MET A 247 -6.80 -8.34 16.81
C MET A 247 -8.06 -9.15 17.16
N ILE A 248 -8.02 -10.48 17.00
CA ILE A 248 -9.12 -11.36 17.40
C ILE A 248 -9.36 -11.27 18.91
N VAL A 249 -8.32 -11.20 19.74
CA VAL A 249 -8.48 -11.11 21.20
C VAL A 249 -9.14 -9.78 21.59
N PHE A 250 -8.76 -8.67 20.94
CA PHE A 250 -9.47 -7.40 21.13
C PHE A 250 -10.95 -7.49 20.70
N ALA A 251 -11.23 -8.08 19.54
CA ALA A 251 -12.61 -8.25 19.06
C ALA A 251 -13.46 -9.10 20.02
N GLU A 252 -12.93 -10.22 20.52
CA GLU A 252 -13.59 -11.10 21.49
C GLU A 252 -13.91 -10.36 22.80
N GLU A 253 -12.94 -9.62 23.37
CA GLU A 253 -13.15 -8.85 24.61
C GLU A 253 -14.14 -7.69 24.40
N MET A 254 -14.26 -7.16 23.17
CA MET A 254 -15.29 -6.20 22.79
C MET A 254 -16.66 -6.84 22.51
N GLY A 255 -16.75 -8.17 22.47
CA GLY A 255 -17.98 -8.90 22.12
C GLY A 255 -18.35 -8.80 20.63
N ILE A 256 -17.38 -8.54 19.75
CA ILE A 256 -17.52 -8.51 18.30
C ILE A 256 -17.41 -9.95 17.76
N ASP A 257 -18.40 -10.37 16.97
CA ASP A 257 -18.31 -11.62 16.20
C ASP A 257 -17.44 -11.40 14.95
N HIS A 258 -16.19 -11.88 15.03
CA HIS A 258 -15.23 -11.74 13.95
C HIS A 258 -15.42 -12.78 12.84
N GLY A 259 -16.12 -13.89 13.08
CA GLY A 259 -16.40 -14.93 12.09
C GLY A 259 -15.19 -15.67 11.50
N LEU A 260 -14.05 -15.73 12.21
CA LEU A 260 -12.82 -16.36 11.75
C LEU A 260 -12.48 -17.65 12.51
N ASP A 261 -12.00 -18.67 11.82
CA ASP A 261 -11.57 -19.94 12.40
C ASP A 261 -10.14 -19.84 12.98
N LYS A 262 -10.07 -19.70 14.30
CA LYS A 262 -8.83 -19.60 15.09
C LYS A 262 -7.87 -20.80 14.87
N PRO A 263 -8.31 -22.07 14.96
CA PRO A 263 -7.47 -23.22 14.62
C PRO A 263 -6.88 -23.20 13.20
N LEU A 264 -7.62 -22.76 12.19
CA LEU A 264 -7.10 -22.60 10.83
C LEU A 264 -6.06 -21.49 10.73
N ILE A 265 -6.25 -20.35 11.42
CA ILE A 265 -5.24 -19.28 11.50
C ILE A 265 -3.91 -19.84 12.04
N LEU A 266 -3.93 -20.59 13.14
CA LEU A 266 -2.70 -21.14 13.74
C LEU A 266 -2.03 -22.18 12.85
N ARG A 267 -2.81 -22.98 12.11
CA ARG A 267 -2.25 -23.90 11.11
C ARG A 267 -1.62 -23.16 9.93
N ALA A 268 -2.26 -22.09 9.44
CA ALA A 268 -1.72 -21.26 8.38
C ALA A 268 -0.44 -20.57 8.85
N GLN A 269 -0.42 -20.03 10.07
CA GLN A 269 0.75 -19.44 10.71
C GLN A 269 1.92 -20.42 10.75
N ALA A 270 1.69 -21.67 11.17
CA ALA A 270 2.73 -22.69 11.24
C ALA A 270 3.35 -22.98 9.87
N GLU A 271 2.54 -23.02 8.80
CA GLU A 271 3.07 -23.15 7.45
C GLU A 271 3.83 -21.88 7.01
N LEU A 272 3.28 -20.70 7.29
CA LEU A 272 3.92 -19.41 6.98
C LEU A 272 5.29 -19.24 7.65
N PHE A 273 5.52 -19.81 8.83
CA PHE A 273 6.85 -19.86 9.44
C PHE A 273 7.85 -20.68 8.63
N LYS A 274 7.44 -21.81 8.04
CA LYS A 274 8.30 -22.58 7.12
C LYS A 274 8.58 -21.79 5.84
N ILE A 275 7.55 -21.10 5.31
CA ILE A 275 7.74 -20.21 4.16
C ILE A 275 8.72 -19.09 4.48
N ALA A 276 8.63 -18.49 5.68
CA ALA A 276 9.55 -17.45 6.11
C ALA A 276 11.00 -17.96 6.22
N GLU A 277 11.19 -19.21 6.65
CA GLU A 277 12.51 -19.85 6.65
C GLU A 277 13.09 -20.01 5.24
N GLU A 278 12.28 -20.44 4.28
CA GLU A 278 12.66 -20.51 2.86
C GLU A 278 12.95 -19.13 2.27
N LEU A 279 12.32 -18.08 2.79
CA LEU A 279 12.49 -16.68 2.36
C LEU A 279 13.52 -15.91 3.20
N GLN A 280 14.30 -16.57 4.07
CA GLN A 280 15.19 -15.90 5.02
C GLN A 280 16.13 -14.86 4.38
N ASP A 281 16.65 -15.12 3.17
CA ASP A 281 17.54 -14.21 2.45
C ASP A 281 16.86 -12.91 2.00
N SER A 282 15.53 -12.92 1.93
CA SER A 282 14.69 -11.78 1.55
C SER A 282 14.10 -11.06 2.76
N ILE A 283 14.25 -11.61 3.96
CA ILE A 283 13.69 -11.07 5.21
C ILE A 283 14.79 -10.36 6.01
N PRO A 284 14.74 -9.02 6.13
CA PRO A 284 15.68 -8.30 6.98
C PRO A 284 15.57 -8.75 8.44
N ASN A 285 16.70 -9.07 9.07
CA ASN A 285 16.75 -9.54 10.46
C ASN A 285 15.96 -10.83 10.72
N TYR A 286 15.91 -11.75 9.75
CA TYR A 286 15.32 -13.08 9.94
C TYR A 286 15.83 -13.76 11.24
N GLY A 287 14.93 -14.45 11.94
CA GLY A 287 15.22 -15.14 13.19
C GLY A 287 15.40 -14.25 14.43
N LYS A 288 15.38 -12.91 14.29
CA LYS A 288 15.66 -12.00 15.42
C LYS A 288 14.45 -11.74 16.32
N TYR A 289 13.25 -11.60 15.75
CA TYR A 289 12.07 -11.09 16.46
C TYR A 289 10.95 -12.13 16.51
N TYR A 290 10.43 -12.51 15.34
CA TYR A 290 9.21 -13.31 15.23
C TYR A 290 9.33 -14.71 15.84
N LYS A 291 8.27 -15.09 16.57
CA LYS A 291 7.99 -16.45 17.04
C LYS A 291 6.52 -16.76 16.81
N PRO A 292 6.11 -18.04 16.80
CA PRO A 292 4.70 -18.38 16.77
C PRO A 292 3.95 -17.69 17.92
N VAL A 293 2.77 -17.14 17.60
CA VAL A 293 1.90 -16.43 18.55
C VAL A 293 0.53 -17.10 18.54
N THR A 294 0.06 -17.51 19.70
CA THR A 294 -1.29 -18.04 19.90
C THR A 294 -2.20 -17.01 20.54
N PHE A 295 -3.51 -17.26 20.55
CA PHE A 295 -4.48 -16.36 21.18
C PHE A 295 -4.33 -16.34 22.70
N GLU A 296 -3.77 -17.41 23.27
CA GLU A 296 -3.48 -17.57 24.69
C GLU A 296 -2.24 -16.77 25.14
N ASP A 297 -1.31 -16.49 24.23
CA ASP A 297 -0.13 -15.67 24.53
C ASP A 297 -0.47 -14.18 24.72
N VAL A 298 -1.62 -13.73 24.20
CA VAL A 298 -2.07 -12.34 24.31
C VAL A 298 -2.63 -12.07 25.71
N ASP A 299 -1.97 -11.18 26.48
CA ASP A 299 -2.38 -10.85 27.86
C ASP A 299 -3.74 -10.13 27.88
N ARG A 300 -4.80 -10.88 28.15
CA ARG A 300 -6.19 -10.38 28.23
C ARG A 300 -6.39 -9.31 29.31
N ARG A 301 -5.53 -9.22 30.33
CA ARG A 301 -5.61 -8.12 31.32
C ARG A 301 -5.18 -6.81 30.68
N LYS A 302 -4.04 -6.81 29.96
CA LYS A 302 -3.58 -5.64 29.20
C LYS A 302 -4.59 -5.22 28.15
N VAL A 303 -5.16 -6.19 27.42
CA VAL A 303 -6.24 -5.95 26.45
C VAL A 303 -7.41 -5.22 27.10
N ASN A 304 -7.92 -5.72 28.22
CA ASN A 304 -9.03 -5.10 28.93
C ASN A 304 -8.71 -3.69 29.46
N ASP A 305 -7.49 -3.46 29.96
CA ASP A 305 -7.07 -2.13 30.41
C ASP A 305 -6.99 -1.13 29.24
N ILE A 306 -6.47 -1.56 28.09
CA ILE A 306 -6.47 -0.77 26.84
C ILE A 306 -7.90 -0.46 26.41
N LEU A 307 -8.79 -1.46 26.36
CA LEU A 307 -10.19 -1.27 25.96
C LEU A 307 -10.94 -0.31 26.91
N LYS A 308 -10.63 -0.34 28.21
CA LYS A 308 -11.19 0.61 29.19
C LYS A 308 -10.79 2.06 28.92
N LEU A 309 -9.60 2.30 28.36
CA LEU A 309 -9.20 3.63 27.92
C LEU A 309 -9.86 4.00 26.60
N VAL A 310 -9.78 3.14 25.58
CA VAL A 310 -10.26 3.45 24.23
C VAL A 310 -11.78 3.62 24.17
N SER A 311 -12.53 2.87 24.97
CA SER A 311 -13.99 2.97 25.07
C SER A 311 -14.51 4.36 25.49
N LYS A 312 -13.66 5.19 26.09
CA LYS A 312 -14.04 6.58 26.44
C LYS A 312 -14.10 7.50 25.23
N LEU A 313 -13.44 7.14 24.12
CA LEU A 313 -13.39 7.92 22.88
C LEU A 313 -12.97 9.38 23.11
N ASP A 314 -12.01 9.60 24.02
CA ASP A 314 -11.44 10.92 24.32
C ASP A 314 -9.93 10.93 24.05
N PRO A 315 -9.37 12.02 23.49
CA PRO A 315 -7.94 12.06 23.14
C PRO A 315 -6.99 11.76 24.32
N PRO A 316 -7.16 12.33 25.53
CA PRO A 316 -6.30 11.98 26.67
C PRO A 316 -6.25 10.50 27.04
N ALA A 317 -7.35 9.77 26.91
CA ALA A 317 -7.38 8.33 27.15
C ALA A 317 -6.72 7.54 26.01
N ILE A 318 -6.90 7.98 24.76
CA ILE A 318 -6.23 7.38 23.60
C ILE A 318 -4.71 7.52 23.74
N GLU A 319 -4.21 8.69 24.15
CA GLU A 319 -2.78 8.92 24.40
C GLU A 319 -2.21 7.95 25.44
N GLN A 320 -2.95 7.71 26.53
CA GLN A 320 -2.56 6.75 27.57
C GLN A 320 -2.49 5.30 27.07
N ALA A 321 -3.30 4.95 26.06
CA ALA A 321 -3.33 3.59 25.51
C ALA A 321 -2.16 3.28 24.56
N ILE A 322 -1.52 4.30 23.97
CA ILE A 322 -0.39 4.13 23.02
C ILE A 322 0.75 3.27 23.61
N PRO A 323 1.36 3.62 24.76
CA PRO A 323 2.46 2.84 25.31
C PRO A 323 2.02 1.43 25.72
N MET A 324 0.75 1.24 26.10
CA MET A 324 0.22 -0.06 26.52
C MET A 324 0.10 -1.04 25.35
N VAL A 325 -0.38 -0.58 24.19
CA VAL A 325 -0.43 -1.41 22.96
C VAL A 325 0.98 -1.74 22.49
N ARG A 326 1.92 -0.79 22.53
CA ARG A 326 3.32 -1.02 22.18
C ARG A 326 3.97 -2.07 23.10
N ASP A 327 3.74 -1.98 24.41
CA ASP A 327 4.24 -2.94 25.39
C ASP A 327 3.62 -4.34 25.20
N LEU A 328 2.33 -4.42 24.86
CA LEU A 328 1.67 -5.68 24.51
C LEU A 328 2.35 -6.36 23.30
N LEU A 329 2.60 -5.62 22.22
CA LEU A 329 3.26 -6.16 21.03
C LEU A 329 4.73 -6.54 21.29
N ALA A 330 5.45 -5.74 22.08
CA ALA A 330 6.82 -6.05 22.48
C ALA A 330 6.90 -7.36 23.28
N GLY A 331 5.93 -7.59 24.18
CA GLY A 331 5.80 -8.85 24.94
C GLY A 331 5.55 -10.08 24.07
N LEU A 332 5.00 -9.89 22.86
CA LEU A 332 4.77 -10.93 21.85
C LEU A 332 5.92 -11.04 20.83
N HIS A 333 7.06 -10.41 21.11
CA HIS A 333 8.27 -10.43 20.27
C HIS A 333 8.13 -9.81 18.87
N TYR A 334 7.14 -8.94 18.64
CA TYR A 334 7.11 -8.14 17.41
C TYR A 334 8.30 -7.17 17.34
N PRO A 335 8.79 -6.81 16.13
CA PRO A 335 9.87 -5.85 15.99
C PRO A 335 9.55 -4.51 16.68
N PRO A 336 10.59 -3.80 17.18
CA PRO A 336 10.39 -2.48 17.78
C PRO A 336 9.84 -1.49 16.77
N PHE A 337 9.11 -0.50 17.27
CA PHE A 337 8.58 0.61 16.49
C PHE A 337 9.67 1.65 16.18
N ASP A 338 9.49 2.40 15.10
CA ASP A 338 10.38 3.47 14.67
C ASP A 338 9.66 4.82 14.69
N ASP A 339 9.76 5.52 15.82
CA ASP A 339 9.14 6.86 16.00
C ASP A 339 9.75 7.91 15.08
N LYS A 340 10.97 7.70 14.56
CA LYS A 340 11.60 8.63 13.61
C LYS A 340 10.79 8.77 12.33
N ILE A 341 9.95 7.79 12.01
CA ILE A 341 9.06 7.84 10.84
C ILE A 341 8.00 8.94 10.99
N PHE A 342 7.57 9.31 12.19
CA PHE A 342 6.66 10.46 12.36
C PHE A 342 7.30 11.78 11.90
N GLU A 343 8.61 11.94 12.16
CA GLU A 343 9.37 13.13 11.77
C GLU A 343 9.80 13.08 10.31
N ALA A 344 10.43 11.97 9.90
CA ALA A 344 10.97 11.79 8.56
C ALA A 344 9.87 11.61 7.51
N GLN A 345 8.77 10.95 7.89
CA GLN A 345 7.66 10.55 7.00
C GLN A 345 8.08 9.71 5.79
N VAL A 346 9.32 9.21 5.81
CA VAL A 346 9.91 8.40 4.75
C VAL A 346 9.56 6.94 5.01
N PRO A 347 8.89 6.24 4.07
CA PRO A 347 8.62 4.82 4.23
C PRO A 347 9.90 4.00 4.39
N GLY A 348 9.91 3.00 5.28
CA GLY A 348 11.11 2.19 5.57
C GLY A 348 11.71 1.47 4.34
N GLY A 349 10.87 1.07 3.37
CA GLY A 349 11.32 0.48 2.11
C GLY A 349 12.13 1.46 1.24
N MET A 350 11.76 2.75 1.26
CA MET A 350 12.50 3.80 0.57
C MET A 350 13.85 4.05 1.27
N LEU A 351 13.87 4.16 2.60
CA LEU A 351 15.11 4.33 3.38
C LEU A 351 16.10 3.20 3.12
N SER A 352 15.62 1.96 3.12
CA SER A 352 16.44 0.77 2.86
C SER A 352 17.04 0.78 1.46
N ASN A 353 16.27 1.22 0.45
CA ASN A 353 16.76 1.33 -0.92
C ASN A 353 17.78 2.47 -1.09
N LEU A 354 17.51 3.65 -0.53
CA LEU A 354 18.43 4.78 -0.53
C LEU A 354 19.76 4.43 0.17
N HIS A 355 19.68 3.74 1.31
CA HIS A 355 20.87 3.25 2.02
C HIS A 355 21.71 2.31 1.13
N LYS A 356 21.09 1.31 0.50
CA LYS A 356 21.79 0.40 -0.42
C LYS A 356 22.46 1.15 -1.57
N GLN A 357 21.76 2.13 -2.17
CA GLN A 357 22.29 2.96 -3.26
C GLN A 357 23.51 3.77 -2.81
N LEU A 358 23.40 4.52 -1.70
CA LEU A 358 24.50 5.33 -1.15
C LEU A 358 25.70 4.47 -0.75
N LYS A 359 25.45 3.29 -0.15
CA LYS A 359 26.51 2.34 0.17
C LYS A 359 27.23 1.85 -1.09
N GLY A 360 26.49 1.52 -2.14
CA GLY A 360 27.06 1.13 -3.45
C GLY A 360 27.91 2.23 -4.10
N MET A 361 27.59 3.49 -3.84
CA MET A 361 28.36 4.66 -4.31
C MET A 361 29.49 5.07 -3.34
N ASN A 362 29.66 4.38 -2.22
CA ASN A 362 30.57 4.77 -1.13
C ASN A 362 30.27 6.17 -0.54
N GLN A 363 28.99 6.58 -0.56
CA GLN A 363 28.48 7.89 -0.13
C GLN A 363 27.54 7.78 1.08
N LEU A 364 27.65 6.71 1.87
CA LEU A 364 26.74 6.48 3.01
C LEU A 364 26.79 7.60 4.07
N HIS A 365 27.93 8.28 4.19
CA HIS A 365 28.10 9.42 5.09
C HIS A 365 27.20 10.62 4.77
N LEU A 366 26.56 10.66 3.58
CA LEU A 366 25.61 11.70 3.19
C LEU A 366 24.17 11.44 3.65
N MET A 367 23.87 10.26 4.23
CA MET A 367 22.51 9.86 4.57
C MET A 367 21.79 10.89 5.44
N ASP A 368 22.43 11.36 6.52
CA ASP A 368 21.81 12.29 7.46
C ASP A 368 21.45 13.62 6.79
N GLN A 369 22.35 14.16 5.95
CA GLN A 369 22.08 15.38 5.17
C GLN A 369 20.94 15.19 4.18
N ILE A 370 20.84 14.01 3.55
CA ILE A 370 19.74 13.70 2.62
C ILE A 370 18.41 13.64 3.36
N MET A 371 18.39 13.04 4.55
CA MET A 371 17.20 12.98 5.39
C MET A 371 16.71 14.37 5.82
N GLU A 372 17.65 15.29 6.13
CA GLU A 372 17.34 16.69 6.43
C GLU A 372 16.81 17.47 5.21
N GLU A 373 17.25 17.12 4.00
CA GLU A 373 16.85 17.78 2.75
C GLU A 373 15.47 17.31 2.23
N ILE A 374 15.06 16.07 2.51
CA ILE A 374 13.79 15.49 2.04
C ILE A 374 12.56 16.37 2.34
N PRO A 375 12.36 16.89 3.58
CA PRO A 375 11.22 17.75 3.88
C PRO A 375 11.16 19.02 3.03
N ALA A 376 12.32 19.63 2.72
CA ALA A 376 12.39 20.83 1.88
C ALA A 376 11.99 20.51 0.43
N VAL A 377 12.54 19.43 -0.14
CA VAL A 377 12.19 18.95 -1.48
C VAL A 377 10.71 18.58 -1.57
N ARG A 378 10.18 17.90 -0.55
CA ARG A 378 8.76 17.55 -0.50
C ARG A 378 7.85 18.78 -0.46
N ARG A 379 8.21 19.80 0.33
CA ARG A 379 7.48 21.08 0.37
C ARG A 379 7.47 21.74 -1.00
N ASP A 380 8.61 21.77 -1.66
CA ASP A 380 8.75 22.41 -2.98
C ASP A 380 7.96 21.67 -4.07
N ALA A 381 7.72 20.37 -3.90
CA ALA A 381 6.81 19.57 -4.71
C ALA A 381 5.32 19.68 -4.29
N GLY A 382 4.93 20.66 -3.45
CA GLY A 382 3.54 20.85 -3.06
C GLY A 382 3.03 19.84 -2.02
N TYR A 383 3.91 19.35 -1.15
CA TYR A 383 3.62 18.43 -0.05
C TYR A 383 3.05 17.06 -0.46
N VAL A 384 3.41 16.54 -1.64
CA VAL A 384 2.97 15.21 -2.09
C VAL A 384 3.10 14.14 -0.99
N PRO A 385 2.11 13.25 -0.79
CA PRO A 385 2.27 12.07 0.05
C PRO A 385 3.52 11.28 -0.37
N LEU A 386 4.33 10.82 0.59
CA LEU A 386 5.51 10.01 0.29
C LEU A 386 5.12 8.53 0.15
N VAL A 387 4.60 8.18 -1.03
CA VAL A 387 4.24 6.80 -1.42
C VAL A 387 4.90 6.44 -2.74
N THR A 388 4.83 5.20 -3.19
CA THR A 388 5.33 4.89 -4.54
C THR A 388 4.43 5.56 -5.59
N PRO A 389 4.96 6.33 -6.55
CA PRO A 389 6.38 6.58 -6.84
C PRO A 389 6.98 7.86 -6.20
N THR A 390 6.16 8.79 -5.69
CA THR A 390 6.59 10.11 -5.18
C THR A 390 7.68 10.06 -4.10
N SER A 391 7.67 9.04 -3.24
CA SER A 391 8.68 8.84 -2.20
C SER A 391 10.08 8.71 -2.81
N GLN A 392 10.26 7.81 -3.79
CA GLN A 392 11.52 7.62 -4.50
C GLN A 392 11.95 8.89 -5.23
N ILE A 393 11.01 9.57 -5.89
CA ILE A 393 11.28 10.79 -6.67
C ILE A 393 11.82 11.90 -5.75
N VAL A 394 11.16 12.16 -4.61
CA VAL A 394 11.58 13.16 -3.63
C VAL A 394 12.93 12.80 -3.01
N GLY A 395 13.16 11.55 -2.62
CA GLY A 395 14.44 11.15 -2.03
C GLY A 395 15.61 11.18 -3.00
N SER A 396 15.40 10.77 -4.25
CA SER A 396 16.44 10.88 -5.28
C SER A 396 16.78 12.35 -5.58
N GLN A 397 15.79 13.24 -5.62
CA GLN A 397 16.04 14.66 -5.79
C GLN A 397 16.78 15.27 -4.59
N ALA A 398 16.43 14.88 -3.36
CA ALA A 398 17.16 15.29 -2.16
C ALA A 398 18.62 14.81 -2.18
N ALA A 399 18.86 13.57 -2.62
CA ALA A 399 20.21 13.05 -2.82
C ALA A 399 21.00 13.87 -3.86
N PHE A 400 20.38 14.26 -4.98
CA PHE A 400 21.02 15.13 -5.96
C PHE A 400 21.39 16.51 -5.41
N ASN A 401 20.51 17.13 -4.62
CA ASN A 401 20.78 18.41 -3.98
C ASN A 401 22.00 18.33 -3.06
N VAL A 402 22.06 17.31 -2.19
CA VAL A 402 23.17 17.11 -1.25
C VAL A 402 24.48 16.80 -1.98
N MET A 403 24.45 15.88 -2.95
CA MET A 403 25.65 15.50 -3.69
C MET A 403 26.22 16.64 -4.55
N ALA A 404 25.35 17.50 -5.09
CA ALA A 404 25.78 18.68 -5.86
C ALA A 404 26.25 19.84 -4.96
N GLY A 405 25.90 19.84 -3.67
CA GLY A 405 26.15 20.94 -2.74
C GLY A 405 25.31 22.20 -3.00
N ASN A 406 24.41 22.16 -3.98
CA ASN A 406 23.52 23.25 -4.36
C ASN A 406 22.13 22.71 -4.68
N GLN A 407 21.10 23.33 -4.11
CA GLN A 407 19.72 22.93 -4.34
C GLN A 407 19.31 23.10 -5.80
N TYR A 408 18.76 22.03 -6.39
CA TYR A 408 18.18 22.01 -7.74
C TYR A 408 19.16 22.40 -8.86
N GLN A 409 20.47 22.24 -8.64
CA GLN A 409 21.47 22.34 -9.72
C GLN A 409 21.26 21.23 -10.76
N ILE A 410 20.94 20.02 -10.27
CA ILE A 410 20.49 18.90 -11.08
C ILE A 410 19.07 18.56 -10.63
N VAL A 411 18.12 18.58 -11.56
CA VAL A 411 16.74 18.17 -11.29
C VAL A 411 16.43 16.91 -12.06
N SER A 412 16.00 15.85 -11.38
CA SER A 412 15.62 14.59 -12.01
C SER A 412 14.41 14.79 -12.91
N ASP A 413 14.32 13.99 -13.97
CA ASP A 413 13.20 14.12 -14.91
C ASP A 413 11.87 13.81 -14.23
N GLU A 414 11.81 12.80 -13.35
CA GLU A 414 10.61 12.47 -12.59
C GLU A 414 10.19 13.59 -11.63
N TYR A 415 11.14 14.33 -11.04
CA TYR A 415 10.81 15.48 -10.20
C TYR A 415 10.29 16.64 -11.06
N LYS A 416 10.88 16.88 -12.24
CA LYS A 416 10.33 17.85 -13.22
C LYS A 416 8.90 17.48 -13.61
N MET A 417 8.62 16.20 -13.82
CA MET A 417 7.27 15.71 -14.16
C MET A 417 6.26 16.08 -13.07
N ILE A 418 6.58 15.91 -11.78
CA ILE A 418 5.70 16.35 -10.68
C ILE A 418 5.46 17.86 -10.76
N LEU A 419 6.53 18.65 -10.89
CA LEU A 419 6.45 20.11 -10.96
C LEU A 419 5.60 20.59 -12.15
N LYS A 420 5.70 19.90 -13.29
CA LYS A 420 4.98 20.20 -14.53
C LYS A 420 3.52 19.72 -14.53
N GLY A 421 3.07 18.99 -13.49
CA GLY A 421 1.72 18.43 -13.44
C GLY A 421 1.54 17.14 -14.24
N GLU A 422 2.63 16.50 -14.66
CA GLU A 422 2.63 15.24 -15.41
C GLU A 422 2.33 14.01 -14.54
N PHE A 423 2.21 14.18 -13.22
CA PHE A 423 1.65 13.17 -12.31
C PHE A 423 0.21 13.48 -11.88
N GLY A 424 -0.30 14.67 -12.18
CA GLY A 424 -1.57 15.19 -11.65
C GLY A 424 -1.36 16.42 -10.77
N ARG A 425 -2.42 16.81 -10.07
CA ARG A 425 -2.46 17.99 -9.20
C ARG A 425 -1.86 17.64 -7.83
N THR A 426 -0.89 18.44 -7.40
CA THR A 426 -0.31 18.35 -6.06
C THR A 426 -1.26 18.89 -4.99
N PRO A 427 -1.18 18.42 -3.72
CA PRO A 427 -2.04 18.90 -2.63
C PRO A 427 -1.98 20.41 -2.40
N ALA A 428 -0.79 21.00 -2.54
CA ALA A 428 -0.56 22.44 -2.54
C ALA A 428 0.21 22.89 -3.79
N PRO A 429 0.21 24.20 -4.12
CA PRO A 429 1.04 24.71 -5.21
C PRO A 429 2.51 24.32 -5.05
N VAL A 430 3.14 23.95 -6.17
CA VAL A 430 4.58 23.71 -6.23
C VAL A 430 5.36 25.03 -6.13
N ASN A 431 6.63 24.96 -5.80
CA ASN A 431 7.50 26.13 -5.72
C ASN A 431 7.68 26.78 -7.10
N GLU A 432 7.19 28.01 -7.25
CA GLU A 432 7.20 28.72 -8.54
C GLU A 432 8.60 29.02 -9.08
N GLU A 433 9.58 29.27 -8.22
CA GLU A 433 10.94 29.60 -8.67
C GLU A 433 11.60 28.37 -9.28
N ILE A 434 11.44 27.21 -8.66
CA ILE A 434 11.97 25.94 -9.15
C ILE A 434 11.23 25.56 -10.44
N LEU A 435 9.90 25.69 -10.45
CA LEU A 435 9.08 25.47 -11.63
C LEU A 435 9.56 26.30 -12.83
N LYS A 436 9.80 27.61 -12.64
CA LYS A 436 10.33 28.51 -13.68
C LYS A 436 11.73 28.10 -14.18
N ARG A 437 12.57 27.52 -13.33
CA ARG A 437 13.92 27.03 -13.71
C ARG A 437 13.88 25.77 -14.56
N VAL A 438 12.93 24.87 -14.30
CA VAL A 438 12.84 23.56 -14.99
C VAL A 438 11.96 23.58 -16.23
N MET A 439 11.19 24.65 -16.41
CA MET A 439 10.35 24.87 -17.58
C MET A 439 11.12 25.56 -18.70
N GLY A 440 10.85 25.18 -19.95
CA GLY A 440 11.28 25.93 -21.11
C GLY A 440 10.58 27.30 -21.18
N PRO A 441 11.14 28.27 -21.94
CA PRO A 441 10.65 29.64 -22.00
C PRO A 441 9.19 29.78 -22.47
N ASN A 442 8.65 28.76 -23.16
CA ASN A 442 7.27 28.71 -23.67
C ASN A 442 6.42 27.60 -23.04
N ASP A 443 6.97 26.82 -22.11
CA ASP A 443 6.23 25.73 -21.49
C ASP A 443 5.18 26.31 -20.53
N LYS A 444 4.13 25.52 -20.25
CA LYS A 444 3.18 25.77 -19.15
C LYS A 444 2.95 24.48 -18.38
N PRO A 445 2.73 24.53 -17.05
CA PRO A 445 2.31 23.35 -16.32
C PRO A 445 1.01 22.81 -16.89
N LEU A 446 0.88 21.48 -16.91
CA LEU A 446 -0.33 20.81 -17.34
C LEU A 446 -1.50 21.19 -16.41
N GLN A 447 -2.65 21.50 -17.03
CA GLN A 447 -3.84 21.97 -16.31
C GLN A 447 -4.88 20.86 -16.18
N TYR A 448 -5.00 20.03 -17.22
CA TYR A 448 -5.98 18.96 -17.27
C TYR A 448 -5.45 17.68 -16.62
N ARG A 449 -6.31 16.67 -16.57
CA ARG A 449 -5.95 15.32 -16.12
C ARG A 449 -4.82 14.77 -16.99
N VAL A 450 -3.81 14.14 -16.39
CA VAL A 450 -2.58 13.71 -17.09
C VAL A 450 -2.89 12.87 -18.34
N ALA A 451 -3.83 11.93 -18.24
CA ALA A 451 -4.17 11.05 -19.34
C ALA A 451 -4.74 11.77 -20.57
N SER A 452 -5.26 13.00 -20.43
CA SER A 452 -5.73 13.81 -21.55
C SER A 452 -4.60 14.25 -22.49
N TYR A 453 -3.33 14.09 -22.07
CA TYR A 453 -2.15 14.42 -22.86
C TYR A 453 -1.42 13.16 -23.37
N LEU A 454 -1.89 11.96 -23.03
CA LEU A 454 -1.25 10.71 -23.42
C LEU A 454 -1.98 10.10 -24.61
N MET A 455 -1.23 9.79 -25.67
CA MET A 455 -1.78 9.13 -26.86
C MET A 455 -2.14 7.67 -26.55
N PRO A 456 -3.22 7.13 -27.12
CA PRO A 456 -3.51 5.71 -27.08
C PRO A 456 -2.31 4.89 -27.55
N VAL A 457 -2.02 3.80 -26.85
CA VAL A 457 -0.87 2.93 -27.14
C VAL A 457 -1.28 1.59 -27.75
N LEU A 458 -2.55 1.20 -27.66
CA LEU A 458 -3.09 -0.04 -28.21
C LEU A 458 -3.51 0.08 -29.68
N GLU A 459 -3.42 1.28 -30.27
CA GLU A 459 -3.63 1.51 -31.71
C GLU A 459 -2.37 1.22 -32.53
N ASP A 460 -1.21 1.15 -31.89
CA ASP A 460 0.06 0.82 -32.53
C ASP A 460 0.19 -0.67 -32.84
N GLU A 461 1.00 -1.01 -33.83
CA GLU A 461 1.35 -2.41 -34.14
C GLU A 461 2.54 -2.89 -33.29
N TYR A 462 2.39 -4.07 -32.68
CA TYR A 462 3.43 -4.72 -31.88
C TYR A 462 3.76 -6.10 -32.46
N ASN A 463 4.87 -6.18 -33.21
CA ASN A 463 5.29 -7.38 -33.93
C ASN A 463 6.47 -8.12 -33.26
N GLU A 464 6.72 -7.82 -31.98
CA GLU A 464 7.82 -8.44 -31.24
C GLU A 464 7.59 -9.96 -31.08
N PRO A 465 8.58 -10.81 -31.37
CA PRO A 465 8.39 -12.27 -31.43
C PRO A 465 8.09 -12.92 -30.06
N PHE A 466 8.34 -12.19 -28.96
CA PHE A 466 8.03 -12.60 -27.59
C PHE A 466 6.64 -12.13 -27.12
N ILE A 467 5.88 -11.37 -27.92
CA ILE A 467 4.50 -11.01 -27.62
C ILE A 467 3.58 -12.02 -28.33
N ARG A 468 3.03 -13.00 -27.60
CA ARG A 468 2.19 -14.08 -28.17
C ARG A 468 0.71 -13.97 -27.82
N SER A 469 0.37 -13.08 -26.89
CA SER A 469 -0.99 -12.90 -26.40
C SER A 469 -1.26 -11.46 -25.97
N ARG A 470 -2.54 -11.12 -25.76
CA ARG A 470 -2.94 -9.83 -25.18
C ARG A 470 -2.33 -9.61 -23.79
N LYS A 471 -2.24 -10.66 -22.97
CA LYS A 471 -1.62 -10.61 -21.64
C LYS A 471 -0.14 -10.25 -21.72
N ASP A 472 0.59 -10.81 -22.69
CA ASP A 472 2.00 -10.47 -22.93
C ASP A 472 2.15 -9.00 -23.33
N LEU A 473 1.29 -8.52 -24.25
CA LEU A 473 1.29 -7.13 -24.67
C LEU A 473 1.06 -6.18 -23.48
N LEU A 474 0.10 -6.49 -22.61
CA LEU A 474 -0.18 -5.69 -21.41
C LEU A 474 1.02 -5.66 -20.46
N LEU A 475 1.69 -6.80 -20.22
CA LEU A 475 2.91 -6.82 -19.40
C LEU A 475 4.03 -6.01 -20.04
N TYR A 476 4.24 -6.17 -21.34
CA TYR A 476 5.23 -5.41 -22.10
C TYR A 476 5.00 -3.90 -21.99
N LEU A 477 3.76 -3.45 -22.17
CA LEU A 477 3.43 -2.03 -22.08
C LEU A 477 3.57 -1.48 -20.67
N ALA A 478 3.25 -2.26 -19.63
CA ALA A 478 3.33 -1.83 -18.24
C ALA A 478 4.76 -1.85 -17.65
N PHE A 479 5.60 -2.83 -18.03
CA PHE A 479 6.91 -3.06 -17.39
C PHE A 479 8.12 -2.99 -18.33
N LYS A 480 7.88 -2.79 -19.63
CA LYS A 480 8.90 -2.59 -20.66
C LYS A 480 10.01 -3.64 -20.55
N GLN A 481 11.23 -3.23 -20.23
CA GLN A 481 12.41 -4.08 -20.18
C GLN A 481 12.24 -5.33 -19.32
N ALA A 482 11.57 -5.24 -18.17
CA ALA A 482 11.40 -6.41 -17.29
C ALA A 482 10.49 -7.46 -17.91
N ALA A 483 9.40 -7.03 -18.55
CA ALA A 483 8.53 -7.92 -19.30
C ALA A 483 9.24 -8.48 -20.54
N THR A 484 10.02 -7.67 -21.27
CA THR A 484 10.83 -8.16 -22.39
C THR A 484 11.75 -9.30 -21.97
N THR A 485 12.53 -9.11 -20.90
CA THR A 485 13.45 -10.13 -20.39
C THR A 485 12.70 -11.41 -19.99
N PHE A 486 11.58 -11.27 -19.29
CA PHE A 486 10.75 -12.41 -18.87
C PHE A 486 10.15 -13.16 -20.07
N LEU A 487 9.50 -12.46 -20.99
CA LEU A 487 8.78 -13.03 -22.13
C LEU A 487 9.74 -13.71 -23.13
N LYS A 488 10.90 -13.09 -23.39
CA LYS A 488 11.96 -13.72 -24.20
C LYS A 488 12.39 -15.06 -23.62
N LYS A 489 12.66 -15.10 -22.31
CA LYS A 489 13.02 -16.34 -21.60
C LYS A 489 11.88 -17.36 -21.61
N ARG A 490 10.65 -16.94 -21.33
CA ARG A 490 9.44 -17.79 -21.33
C ARG A 490 9.23 -18.47 -22.67
N TYR A 491 9.49 -17.77 -23.77
CA TYR A 491 9.20 -18.25 -25.12
C TYR A 491 10.41 -18.77 -25.89
N GLY A 492 11.61 -18.76 -25.28
CA GLY A 492 12.85 -19.23 -25.91
C GLY A 492 13.28 -18.38 -27.10
N VAL A 493 13.07 -17.06 -27.02
CA VAL A 493 13.40 -16.10 -28.09
C VAL A 493 14.45 -15.14 -27.54
N GLU A 494 15.73 -15.49 -27.62
CA GLU A 494 16.83 -14.62 -27.18
C GLU A 494 17.11 -13.47 -28.16
#